data_AF-A0A8S3Z5B0-F1
#
_entry.id   AF-A0A8S3Z5B0-F1
#
_cell.length_a   1.000
_cell.length_b   1.000
_cell.length_c   1.000
_cell.angle_alpha   90.00
_cell.angle_beta   90.00
_cell.angle_gamma   90.00
#
_symmetry.space_group_name_H-M   'P 1'
#
loop_
_entity.id
_entity.type
_entity.pdbx_description
1 polymer ?
#
loop_
_entity_poly.entity_id
_entity_poly.type
_entity_poly.pdbx_seq_one_letter_code
_entity_poly.pdbx_strand_id
1 'polypeptide(L)'
;VVRTPPAAQEQTNKRPPPSGLAIFGRCFGGLGMCHQPKENDEPKMVPMKSKLKQKDGQPLLHNVPISLAEVIHLQGMDATAGLSSYLEVYAKEDAVVVQMLKAHGAITVMRTNVPQTAYFTFGSSNPIFGMTRNPYKFDRSPGGTSSGEAVMASGRGCLLGVGIDLAGGLRVPAHFCGVCGFKPTSERVSRLGVTVPAEGQNAVATCVGPISSEVAGLVAFMKCLCVPLQHQLDPTVSLAPFSHE
;
A
#
# COMPACT_ATOMS: atom_id res chain seq x y z
N VAL A 1 7.93 -2.60 7.70
CA VAL A 1 7.97 -3.86 8.48
C VAL A 1 6.73 -4.65 8.10
N VAL A 2 6.86 -5.80 7.44
CA VAL A 2 5.72 -6.64 7.04
C VAL A 2 5.52 -7.70 8.13
N ARG A 3 4.36 -7.72 8.80
CA ARG A 3 3.95 -8.85 9.64
C ARG A 3 3.23 -9.87 8.75
N THR A 4 3.69 -11.12 8.77
CA THR A 4 2.95 -12.27 8.22
C THR A 4 1.98 -12.79 9.28
N PRO A 5 0.78 -13.26 8.90
CA PRO A 5 -0.16 -13.85 9.86
C PRO A 5 0.44 -15.07 10.57
N PRO A 6 0.00 -15.39 11.80
CA PRO A 6 0.35 -16.64 12.44
C PRO A 6 -0.18 -17.82 11.61
N ALA A 7 0.65 -18.84 11.41
CA ALA A 7 0.27 -20.04 10.67
C ALA A 7 -0.99 -20.67 11.29
N ALA A 8 -2.03 -20.84 10.47
CA ALA A 8 -3.20 -21.63 10.86
C ALA A 8 -2.72 -23.03 11.28
N GLN A 9 -3.14 -23.47 12.46
CA GLN A 9 -2.82 -24.80 12.98
C GLN A 9 -3.28 -25.87 11.98
N GLU A 10 -2.33 -26.74 11.70
CA GLU A 10 -2.29 -27.88 10.81
C GLU A 10 -3.53 -28.79 10.92
N GLN A 11 -4.37 -28.83 9.88
CA GLN A 11 -5.10 -30.05 9.52
C GLN A 11 -4.41 -30.68 8.31
N THR A 12 -3.82 -31.83 8.57
CA THR A 12 -3.01 -32.63 7.65
C THR A 12 -3.79 -33.04 6.40
N ASN A 13 -3.35 -32.63 5.21
CA ASN A 13 -3.38 -33.49 4.04
C ASN A 13 -2.36 -33.05 2.97
N LYS A 14 -1.53 -34.02 2.58
CA LYS A 14 -0.31 -33.89 1.77
C LYS A 14 -0.54 -33.21 0.41
N ARG A 15 0.18 -32.11 0.12
CA ARG A 15 0.55 -31.64 -1.24
C ARG A 15 1.97 -31.05 -1.21
N PRO A 16 2.76 -31.18 -2.30
CA PRO A 16 4.18 -30.79 -2.30
C PRO A 16 4.34 -29.25 -2.33
N PRO A 17 5.49 -28.71 -1.90
CA PRO A 17 5.68 -27.27 -1.75
C PRO A 17 5.81 -26.58 -3.13
N PRO A 18 5.24 -25.38 -3.32
CA PRO A 18 5.61 -24.54 -4.45
C PRO A 18 6.99 -23.91 -4.19
N SER A 19 7.80 -23.92 -5.24
CA SER A 19 9.16 -23.43 -5.33
C SER A 19 9.26 -21.90 -5.09
N GLY A 20 10.03 -21.54 -4.05
CA GLY A 20 10.95 -20.41 -3.97
C GLY A 20 10.50 -18.99 -4.34
N LEU A 21 10.35 -18.12 -3.33
CA LEU A 21 11.22 -16.95 -3.11
C LEU A 21 10.94 -16.37 -1.71
N ALA A 22 11.77 -16.71 -0.72
CA ALA A 22 11.73 -16.10 0.61
C ALA A 22 12.88 -15.09 0.74
N ILE A 23 12.56 -13.80 0.73
CA ILE A 23 13.51 -12.74 1.10
C ILE A 23 12.76 -11.77 2.03
N PHE A 24 12.97 -11.90 3.33
CA PHE A 24 13.31 -10.84 4.30
C PHE A 24 13.21 -11.40 5.73
N GLY A 25 14.27 -11.16 6.51
CA GLY A 25 14.60 -11.86 7.75
C GLY A 25 13.64 -11.60 8.92
N ARG A 26 13.49 -12.65 9.73
CA ARG A 26 12.90 -12.63 11.08
C ARG A 26 13.83 -11.84 12.02
N CYS A 27 13.30 -10.84 12.71
CA CYS A 27 13.82 -10.40 14.00
C CYS A 27 12.78 -10.73 15.07
N PHE A 28 12.97 -11.86 15.76
CA PHE A 28 12.32 -12.10 17.04
C PHE A 28 13.17 -11.43 18.12
N GLY A 29 12.56 -10.54 18.91
CA GLY A 29 13.20 -9.88 20.03
C GLY A 29 13.31 -10.83 21.23
N GLY A 30 14.52 -10.95 21.76
CA GLY A 30 14.81 -11.62 23.02
C GLY A 30 16.31 -11.56 23.31
N LEU A 31 16.69 -10.57 24.14
CA LEU A 31 17.97 -10.44 24.87
C LEU A 31 19.29 -10.70 24.11
N GLY A 32 20.12 -9.66 24.04
CA GLY A 32 21.58 -9.84 24.03
C GLY A 32 22.29 -9.40 22.75
N MET A 33 23.09 -8.35 22.90
CA MET A 33 24.22 -7.96 22.04
C MET A 33 23.87 -7.55 20.61
N CYS A 34 23.76 -6.24 20.40
CA CYS A 34 23.84 -5.62 19.07
C CYS A 34 25.18 -6.00 18.42
N HIS A 35 25.16 -6.95 17.48
CA HIS A 35 26.25 -7.10 16.52
C HIS A 35 26.16 -5.89 15.58
N GLN A 36 27.10 -4.96 15.71
CA GLN A 36 27.26 -3.85 14.77
C GLN A 36 27.52 -4.45 13.37
N PRO A 37 26.78 -4.04 12.32
CA PRO A 37 27.07 -4.51 10.98
C PRO A 37 28.46 -4.03 10.56
N LYS A 38 29.27 -4.95 10.03
CA LYS A 38 30.57 -4.62 9.44
C LYS A 38 30.32 -3.73 8.22
N GLU A 39 31.24 -2.79 8.01
CA GLU A 39 31.21 -1.65 7.10
C GLU A 39 31.06 -1.97 5.59
N ASN A 40 30.76 -3.22 5.20
CA ASN A 40 30.76 -3.68 3.80
C ASN A 40 29.47 -4.36 3.30
N ASP A 41 28.39 -4.40 4.10
CA ASP A 41 27.09 -4.92 3.63
C ASP A 41 26.19 -3.76 3.17
N GLU A 42 26.58 -3.09 2.08
CA GLU A 42 25.64 -2.25 1.33
C GLU A 42 24.53 -3.13 0.73
N PRO A 43 23.24 -2.84 0.98
CA PRO A 43 22.16 -3.51 0.28
C PRO A 43 22.26 -3.16 -1.20
N LYS A 44 22.74 -4.10 -2.01
CA LYS A 44 22.76 -3.98 -3.48
C LYS A 44 21.32 -3.89 -3.99
N MET A 45 20.83 -2.67 -4.16
CA MET A 45 19.59 -2.39 -4.90
C MET A 45 19.80 -2.84 -6.35
N VAL A 46 19.11 -3.91 -6.74
CA VAL A 46 19.04 -4.31 -8.15
C VAL A 46 18.18 -3.26 -8.87
N PRO A 47 18.68 -2.56 -9.91
CA PRO A 47 17.88 -1.59 -10.64
C PRO A 47 16.72 -2.32 -11.33
N MET A 48 15.50 -2.04 -10.88
CA MET A 48 14.30 -2.59 -11.49
C MET A 48 14.14 -1.95 -12.87
N LYS A 49 14.37 -2.75 -13.93
CA LYS A 49 14.39 -2.28 -15.33
C LYS A 49 13.08 -1.59 -15.68
N SER A 50 13.16 -0.30 -16.00
CA SER A 50 12.04 0.63 -16.24
C SER A 50 11.29 0.45 -17.56
N LYS A 51 11.36 -0.72 -18.21
CA LYS A 51 10.65 -1.00 -19.47
C LYS A 51 10.14 -2.44 -19.51
N LEU A 52 9.07 -2.70 -18.78
CA LEU A 52 8.22 -3.87 -19.03
C LEU A 52 7.44 -3.59 -20.32
N LYS A 53 7.82 -4.22 -21.44
CA LYS A 53 7.01 -4.20 -22.67
C LYS A 53 5.76 -5.05 -22.41
N GLN A 54 4.60 -4.42 -22.38
CA GLN A 54 3.32 -5.11 -22.33
C GLN A 54 3.17 -5.94 -23.62
N LYS A 55 3.07 -7.26 -23.51
CA LYS A 55 2.72 -8.11 -24.66
C LYS A 55 1.23 -8.04 -24.92
N ASP A 56 0.83 -8.23 -26.17
CA ASP A 56 -0.58 -8.27 -26.55
C ASP A 56 -1.34 -9.31 -25.70
N GLY A 57 -2.45 -8.87 -25.09
CA GLY A 57 -3.28 -9.69 -24.20
C GLY A 57 -2.83 -9.78 -22.73
N GLN A 58 -1.71 -9.16 -22.33
CA GLN A 58 -1.32 -9.13 -20.92
C GLN A 58 -2.06 -8.06 -20.10
N PRO A 59 -2.49 -8.37 -18.86
CA PRO A 59 -3.07 -7.40 -17.96
C PRO A 59 -2.21 -6.15 -17.77
N LEU A 60 -2.83 -4.99 -17.55
CA LEU A 60 -2.15 -3.69 -17.50
C LEU A 60 -1.03 -3.62 -16.46
N LEU A 61 -1.19 -4.32 -15.34
CA LEU A 61 -0.23 -4.35 -14.23
C LEU A 61 0.44 -5.71 -14.07
N HIS A 62 0.55 -6.50 -15.15
CA HIS A 62 1.11 -7.84 -15.11
C HIS A 62 2.53 -7.86 -14.49
N ASN A 63 2.67 -8.54 -13.34
CA ASN A 63 3.89 -8.62 -12.53
C ASN A 63 4.42 -7.28 -12.03
N VAL A 64 3.56 -6.26 -11.92
CA VAL A 64 3.94 -4.98 -11.33
C VAL A 64 3.85 -5.09 -9.80
N PRO A 65 4.96 -4.90 -9.06
CA PRO A 65 4.94 -4.87 -7.61
C PRO A 65 4.28 -3.58 -7.11
N ILE A 66 3.32 -3.75 -6.21
CA ILE A 66 2.59 -2.64 -5.58
C ILE A 66 2.75 -2.65 -4.06
N SER A 67 2.70 -1.46 -3.47
CA SER A 67 2.57 -1.24 -2.03
C SER A 67 1.17 -0.77 -1.67
N LEU A 68 0.72 -1.13 -0.47
CA LEU A 68 -0.58 -0.73 0.07
C LEU A 68 -0.41 -0.05 1.42
N ALA A 69 -1.05 1.09 1.62
CA ALA A 69 -1.15 1.71 2.93
C ALA A 69 -1.83 0.74 3.91
N GLU A 70 -1.35 0.71 5.15
CA GLU A 70 -1.77 -0.26 6.16
C GLU A 70 -3.26 -0.19 6.57
N VAL A 71 -3.98 0.86 6.19
CA VAL A 71 -5.44 0.93 6.39
C VAL A 71 -6.25 0.17 5.33
N ILE A 72 -5.62 -0.20 4.21
CA ILE A 72 -6.28 -0.93 3.12
C ILE A 72 -6.27 -2.42 3.45
N HIS A 73 -7.44 -3.04 3.46
CA HIS A 73 -7.61 -4.44 3.83
C HIS A 73 -6.93 -5.35 2.82
N LEU A 74 -6.12 -6.26 3.35
CA LEU A 74 -5.51 -7.36 2.64
C LEU A 74 -5.86 -8.62 3.43
N GLN A 75 -6.45 -9.61 2.76
CA GLN A 75 -6.97 -10.81 3.40
C GLN A 75 -5.92 -11.46 4.31
N GLY A 76 -6.33 -11.77 5.55
CA GLY A 76 -5.46 -12.39 6.54
C GLY A 76 -4.46 -11.45 7.19
N MET A 77 -4.54 -10.14 6.96
CA MET A 77 -3.73 -9.12 7.65
C MET A 77 -4.61 -8.15 8.42
N ASP A 78 -4.08 -7.60 9.51
CA ASP A 78 -4.73 -6.57 10.32
C ASP A 78 -4.62 -5.20 9.67
N ALA A 79 -5.63 -4.34 9.79
CA ALA A 79 -5.59 -2.95 9.33
C ALA A 79 -5.80 -2.03 10.52
N THR A 80 -4.70 -1.78 11.24
CA THR A 80 -4.64 -1.21 12.57
C THR A 80 -4.88 0.30 12.60
N ALA A 81 -4.59 1.03 11.51
CA ALA A 81 -4.55 2.49 11.52
C ALA A 81 -3.65 3.07 12.63
N GLY A 82 -2.65 2.31 13.08
CA GLY A 82 -1.80 2.67 14.22
C GLY A 82 -2.51 2.63 15.59
N LEU A 83 -3.69 2.01 15.69
CA LEU A 83 -4.48 1.86 16.92
C LEU A 83 -4.40 0.43 17.45
N SER A 84 -4.06 0.28 18.73
CA SER A 84 -3.92 -1.03 19.37
C SER A 84 -5.22 -1.81 19.43
N SER A 85 -6.37 -1.13 19.41
CA SER A 85 -7.70 -1.75 19.37
C SER A 85 -8.00 -2.54 18.10
N TYR A 86 -7.23 -2.31 17.03
CA TYR A 86 -7.38 -2.99 15.75
C TYR A 86 -6.26 -4.00 15.48
N LEU A 87 -5.36 -4.23 16.45
CA LEU A 87 -4.38 -5.30 16.35
C LEU A 87 -5.07 -6.67 16.37
N GLU A 88 -4.55 -7.59 15.55
CA GLU A 88 -5.05 -8.97 15.45
C GLU A 88 -6.51 -9.09 14.98
N VAL A 89 -7.10 -7.98 14.51
CA VAL A 89 -8.39 -7.97 13.81
C VAL A 89 -8.11 -8.15 12.31
N TYR A 90 -8.01 -9.41 11.90
CA TYR A 90 -7.64 -9.76 10.53
C TYR A 90 -8.78 -9.52 9.53
N ALA A 91 -8.46 -8.89 8.40
CA ALA A 91 -9.39 -8.72 7.30
C ALA A 91 -9.80 -10.07 6.71
N LYS A 92 -11.11 -10.28 6.52
CA LYS A 92 -11.67 -11.51 5.96
C LYS A 92 -11.50 -11.61 4.45
N GLU A 93 -11.45 -10.46 3.80
CA GLU A 93 -11.35 -10.30 2.36
C GLU A 93 -10.44 -9.12 2.00
N ASP A 94 -9.98 -9.11 0.76
CA ASP A 94 -9.25 -7.99 0.21
C ASP A 94 -10.18 -6.79 -0.03
N ALA A 95 -9.69 -5.58 0.15
CA ALA A 95 -10.39 -4.38 -0.28
C ALA A 95 -10.71 -4.44 -1.78
N VAL A 96 -11.81 -3.81 -2.21
CA VAL A 96 -12.22 -3.81 -3.64
C VAL A 96 -11.10 -3.31 -4.54
N VAL A 97 -10.39 -2.26 -4.12
CA VAL A 97 -9.21 -1.73 -4.85
C VAL A 97 -8.11 -2.80 -5.02
N VAL A 98 -7.88 -3.64 -4.00
CA VAL A 98 -6.87 -4.70 -4.04
C VAL A 98 -7.33 -5.84 -4.95
N GLN A 99 -8.60 -6.24 -4.88
CA GLN A 99 -9.18 -7.23 -5.79
C GLN A 99 -9.04 -6.79 -7.26
N MET A 100 -9.35 -5.53 -7.54
CA MET A 100 -9.22 -4.94 -8.88
C MET A 100 -7.77 -4.93 -9.38
N LEU A 101 -6.81 -4.53 -8.54
CA LEU A 101 -5.40 -4.50 -8.93
C LEU A 101 -4.85 -5.92 -9.16
N LYS A 102 -5.22 -6.89 -8.31
CA LYS A 102 -4.86 -8.31 -8.50
C LYS A 102 -5.46 -8.87 -9.79
N ALA A 103 -6.71 -8.54 -10.11
CA ALA A 103 -7.35 -8.92 -11.38
C ALA A 103 -6.61 -8.37 -12.61
N HIS A 104 -5.93 -7.22 -12.46
CA HIS A 104 -5.06 -6.64 -13.49
C HIS A 104 -3.59 -7.13 -13.41
N GLY A 105 -3.32 -8.19 -12.65
CA GLY A 105 -2.02 -8.85 -12.60
C GLY A 105 -0.98 -8.22 -11.68
N ALA A 106 -1.39 -7.24 -10.85
CA ALA A 106 -0.51 -6.61 -9.88
C ALA A 106 -0.16 -7.57 -8.72
N ILE A 107 1.05 -7.42 -8.17
CA ILE A 107 1.54 -8.23 -7.06
C ILE A 107 1.76 -7.32 -5.85
N THR A 108 0.97 -7.51 -4.79
CA THR A 108 1.20 -6.80 -3.53
C THR A 108 2.43 -7.35 -2.84
N VAL A 109 3.48 -6.55 -2.74
CA VAL A 109 4.77 -6.98 -2.14
C VAL A 109 4.94 -6.53 -0.70
N MET A 110 4.28 -5.44 -0.29
CA MET A 110 4.42 -4.92 1.06
C MET A 110 3.25 -4.02 1.46
N ARG A 111 3.15 -3.79 2.77
CA ARG A 111 2.27 -2.79 3.36
C ARG A 111 3.09 -1.69 4.01
N THR A 112 2.62 -0.46 3.88
CA THR A 112 3.37 0.73 4.28
C THR A 112 2.75 1.43 5.46
N ASN A 113 3.61 2.09 6.23
CA ASN A 113 3.26 2.67 7.52
C ASN A 113 2.36 3.91 7.36
N VAL A 114 1.42 4.05 8.30
CA VAL A 114 0.49 5.19 8.44
C VAL A 114 0.66 5.82 9.81
N PRO A 115 0.39 7.13 10.01
CA PRO A 115 0.39 7.69 11.35
C PRO A 115 -0.78 7.16 12.18
N GLN A 116 -0.70 7.31 13.50
CA GLN A 116 -1.79 6.92 14.40
C GLN A 116 -3.09 7.62 13.99
N THR A 117 -4.18 6.85 13.95
CA THR A 117 -5.51 7.20 13.40
C THR A 117 -5.59 7.35 11.89
N ALA A 118 -4.49 7.36 11.13
CA ALA A 118 -4.40 7.41 9.67
C ALA A 118 -5.21 8.50 8.91
N TYR A 119 -5.95 9.37 9.59
CA TYR A 119 -6.88 10.33 8.98
C TYR A 119 -6.73 11.75 9.56
N PHE A 120 -6.36 11.88 10.83
CA PHE A 120 -6.41 13.15 11.56
C PHE A 120 -5.06 13.83 11.76
N THR A 121 -4.02 13.39 11.05
CA THR A 121 -2.67 13.95 11.19
C THR A 121 -1.85 13.83 9.90
N PHE A 122 -1.05 14.85 9.60
CA PHE A 122 -0.05 14.80 8.52
C PHE A 122 1.32 14.31 9.01
N GLY A 123 1.39 13.77 10.24
CA GLY A 123 2.55 13.09 10.77
C GLY A 123 2.77 11.71 10.13
N SER A 124 3.74 10.97 10.68
CA SER A 124 4.16 9.67 10.14
C SER A 124 4.56 8.67 11.23
N SER A 125 4.04 8.85 12.44
CA SER A 125 4.35 8.01 13.61
C SER A 125 3.12 7.30 14.14
N ASN A 126 3.30 6.07 14.61
CA ASN A 126 2.33 5.38 15.44
C ASN A 126 3.06 4.50 16.47
N PRO A 127 2.41 4.14 17.59
CA PRO A 127 3.03 3.33 18.65
C PRO A 127 3.28 1.86 18.27
N ILE A 128 2.68 1.35 17.19
CA ILE A 128 2.76 -0.06 16.78
C ILE A 128 4.03 -0.32 15.94
N PHE A 129 4.27 0.53 14.95
CA PHE A 129 5.31 0.38 13.93
C PHE A 129 6.39 1.47 13.99
N GLY A 130 6.19 2.49 14.82
CA GLY A 130 7.12 3.60 14.99
C GLY A 130 6.97 4.70 13.94
N MET A 131 8.06 5.44 13.72
CA MET A 131 8.12 6.66 12.90
C MET A 131 8.68 6.38 11.50
N THR A 132 7.96 6.77 10.46
CA THR A 132 8.48 6.86 9.09
C THR A 132 9.25 8.17 8.92
N ARG A 133 10.46 8.10 8.33
CA ARG A 133 11.34 9.26 8.11
C ARG A 133 11.39 9.65 6.64
N ASN A 134 11.63 10.94 6.36
CA ASN A 134 11.76 11.44 5.00
C ASN A 134 13.03 10.88 4.31
N PRO A 135 12.95 10.41 3.05
CA PRO A 135 14.06 9.78 2.34
C PRO A 135 15.19 10.77 2.00
N TYR A 136 14.91 12.07 1.86
CA TYR A 136 15.94 13.07 1.57
C TYR A 136 16.66 13.57 2.82
N LYS A 137 15.99 13.57 3.97
CA LYS A 137 16.58 14.01 5.24
C LYS A 137 15.88 13.36 6.42
N PHE A 138 16.59 12.51 7.15
CA PHE A 138 16.01 11.68 8.22
C PHE A 138 15.46 12.45 9.43
N ASP A 139 15.82 13.73 9.59
CA ASP A 139 15.30 14.64 10.61
C ASP A 139 14.01 15.37 10.18
N ARG A 140 13.51 15.12 8.96
CA ARG A 140 12.27 15.71 8.43
C ARG A 140 11.14 14.68 8.36
N SER A 141 9.92 15.19 8.44
CA SER A 141 8.72 14.39 8.19
C SER A 141 8.59 14.05 6.71
N PRO A 142 8.25 12.80 6.34
CA PRO A 142 7.82 12.44 4.99
C PRO A 142 6.42 12.96 4.65
N GLY A 143 5.70 13.57 5.60
CA GLY A 143 4.29 13.91 5.47
C GLY A 143 3.39 12.70 5.75
N GLY A 144 2.07 12.90 5.66
CA GLY A 144 1.08 11.86 5.97
C GLY A 144 -0.27 12.11 5.31
N THR A 145 -1.20 11.18 5.36
CA THR A 145 -1.17 9.95 6.16
C THR A 145 -0.58 8.75 5.40
N SER A 146 -0.49 8.82 4.07
CA SER A 146 0.13 7.79 3.22
C SER A 146 1.66 7.91 3.19
N SER A 147 2.27 8.05 4.38
CA SER A 147 3.68 8.39 4.54
C SER A 147 4.61 7.33 3.95
N GLY A 148 4.38 6.06 4.26
CA GLY A 148 5.22 4.98 3.79
C GLY A 148 5.13 4.77 2.27
N GLU A 149 3.96 5.00 1.65
CA GLU A 149 3.80 4.94 0.19
C GLU A 149 4.71 5.94 -0.52
N ALA A 150 4.76 7.19 -0.03
CA ALA A 150 5.59 8.22 -0.64
C ALA A 150 7.09 7.95 -0.46
N VAL A 151 7.51 7.42 0.70
CA VAL A 151 8.90 7.01 0.92
C VAL A 151 9.28 5.85 -0.01
N MET A 152 8.42 4.85 -0.14
CA MET A 152 8.66 3.70 -1.03
C MET A 152 8.73 4.11 -2.50
N ALA A 153 7.84 5.01 -2.94
CA ALA A 153 7.85 5.54 -4.30
C ALA A 153 9.11 6.38 -4.57
N SER A 154 9.52 7.21 -3.60
CA SER A 154 10.73 8.06 -3.72
C SER A 154 12.00 7.22 -3.82
N GLY A 155 12.09 6.16 -3.02
CA GLY A 155 13.18 5.18 -3.09
C GLY A 155 13.08 4.19 -4.26
N ARG A 156 12.08 4.32 -5.15
CA ARG A 156 11.81 3.40 -6.27
C ARG A 156 11.67 1.93 -5.85
N GLY A 157 11.26 1.68 -4.60
CA GLY A 157 11.08 0.32 -4.08
C GLY A 157 9.76 -0.32 -4.50
N CYS A 158 8.76 0.49 -4.87
CA CYS A 158 7.54 0.06 -5.56
C CYS A 158 7.25 0.98 -6.74
N LEU A 159 6.69 0.42 -7.82
CA LEU A 159 6.30 1.19 -9.00
C LEU A 159 4.97 1.94 -8.80
N LEU A 160 4.09 1.38 -7.98
CA LEU A 160 2.78 1.93 -7.68
C LEU A 160 2.43 1.66 -6.22
N GLY A 161 2.09 2.72 -5.51
CA GLY A 161 1.58 2.70 -4.15
C GLY A 161 0.11 3.08 -4.10
N VAL A 162 -0.63 2.52 -3.16
CA VAL A 162 -2.05 2.85 -2.94
C VAL A 162 -2.23 3.38 -1.53
N GLY A 163 -2.84 4.55 -1.42
CA GLY A 163 -3.10 5.19 -0.13
C GLY A 163 -4.46 5.86 -0.07
N ILE A 164 -4.63 6.71 0.95
CA ILE A 164 -5.88 7.41 1.24
C ILE A 164 -5.66 8.92 1.38
N ASP A 165 -6.68 9.69 1.02
CA ASP A 165 -6.67 11.15 1.13
C ASP A 165 -8.08 11.66 1.48
N LEU A 166 -8.22 12.14 2.72
CA LEU A 166 -9.36 12.92 3.18
C LEU A 166 -9.12 14.42 2.99
N ALA A 167 -7.98 14.91 3.49
CA ALA A 167 -7.63 16.33 3.54
C ALA A 167 -6.22 16.65 3.01
N GLY A 168 -5.56 15.69 2.36
CA GLY A 168 -4.19 15.82 1.86
C GLY A 168 -3.34 14.56 2.00
N GLY A 169 -3.94 13.44 2.43
CA GLY A 169 -3.22 12.23 2.81
C GLY A 169 -2.36 11.56 1.72
N LEU A 170 -2.64 11.84 0.45
CA LEU A 170 -1.80 11.45 -0.69
C LEU A 170 -0.92 12.60 -1.15
N ARG A 171 -1.48 13.82 -1.22
CA ARG A 171 -0.84 15.01 -1.79
C ARG A 171 0.31 15.55 -0.95
N VAL A 172 0.14 15.62 0.37
CA VAL A 172 1.16 16.11 1.32
C VAL A 172 2.42 15.23 1.30
N PRO A 173 2.34 13.90 1.47
CA PRO A 173 3.52 13.08 1.47
C PRO A 173 4.15 12.99 0.07
N ALA A 174 3.34 13.04 -1.00
CA ALA A 174 3.87 13.13 -2.36
C ALA A 174 4.71 14.42 -2.56
N HIS A 175 4.21 15.56 -2.09
CA HIS A 175 4.96 16.82 -2.14
C HIS A 175 6.25 16.76 -1.32
N PHE A 176 6.21 16.24 -0.09
CA PHE A 176 7.37 16.20 0.81
C PHE A 176 8.44 15.18 0.37
N CYS A 177 8.04 14.10 -0.30
CA CYS A 177 8.93 13.06 -0.80
C CYS A 177 9.25 13.20 -2.31
N GLY A 178 8.81 14.28 -2.96
CA GLY A 178 9.17 14.58 -4.35
C GLY A 178 8.66 13.54 -5.35
N VAL A 179 7.45 13.02 -5.14
CA VAL A 179 6.81 12.02 -6.00
C VAL A 179 5.43 12.50 -6.44
N CYS A 180 4.77 11.75 -7.32
CA CYS A 180 3.44 12.07 -7.81
C CYS A 180 2.38 11.39 -6.94
N GLY A 181 1.36 12.14 -6.53
CA GLY A 181 0.19 11.61 -5.82
C GLY A 181 -1.08 12.22 -6.39
N PHE A 182 -2.10 11.39 -6.64
CA PHE A 182 -3.37 11.84 -7.20
C PHE A 182 -4.52 11.51 -6.26
N LYS A 183 -5.33 12.52 -5.94
CA LYS A 183 -6.59 12.34 -5.23
C LYS A 183 -7.74 12.40 -6.25
N PRO A 184 -8.37 11.27 -6.58
CA PRO A 184 -9.55 11.28 -7.45
C PRO A 184 -10.71 12.08 -6.85
N THR A 185 -11.75 12.28 -7.65
CA THR A 185 -13.07 12.68 -7.14
C THR A 185 -13.55 11.62 -6.14
N SER A 186 -14.21 12.05 -5.07
CA SER A 186 -14.86 11.13 -4.12
C SER A 186 -15.80 10.16 -4.86
N GLU A 187 -15.91 8.93 -4.35
CA GLU A 187 -16.68 7.82 -4.96
C GLU A 187 -16.24 7.42 -6.39
N ARG A 188 -15.12 7.93 -6.92
CA ARG A 188 -14.56 7.44 -8.19
C ARG A 188 -13.80 6.12 -8.04
N VAL A 189 -13.27 5.88 -6.85
CA VAL A 189 -12.58 4.65 -6.47
C VAL A 189 -13.28 4.11 -5.23
N SER A 190 -13.53 2.80 -5.21
CA SER A 190 -14.21 2.14 -4.10
C SER A 190 -13.41 2.29 -2.80
N ARG A 191 -14.16 2.49 -1.71
CA ARG A 191 -13.63 2.62 -0.34
C ARG A 191 -13.94 1.40 0.52
N LEU A 192 -14.61 0.39 -0.06
CA LEU A 192 -14.91 -0.85 0.62
C LEU A 192 -13.62 -1.62 0.96
N GLY A 193 -13.51 -2.03 2.21
CA GLY A 193 -12.29 -2.64 2.76
C GLY A 193 -11.19 -1.64 3.11
N VAL A 194 -11.54 -0.42 3.52
CA VAL A 194 -10.59 0.54 4.08
C VAL A 194 -10.99 0.84 5.52
N THR A 195 -10.06 0.65 6.46
CA THR A 195 -10.29 0.97 7.88
C THR A 195 -10.43 2.48 8.06
N VAL A 196 -11.58 2.93 8.56
CA VAL A 196 -11.85 4.33 8.92
C VAL A 196 -12.13 4.40 10.42
N PRO A 197 -11.31 5.08 11.24
CA PRO A 197 -11.53 5.13 12.69
C PRO A 197 -12.78 5.90 13.15
N ALA A 198 -13.39 6.70 12.26
CA ALA A 198 -14.61 7.45 12.51
C ALA A 198 -15.64 7.15 11.41
N GLU A 199 -16.38 6.07 11.58
CA GLU A 199 -17.43 5.65 10.63
C GLU A 199 -18.61 6.64 10.61
N GLY A 200 -19.35 6.67 9.50
CA GLY A 200 -20.57 7.48 9.35
C GLY A 200 -20.36 8.96 8.97
N GLN A 201 -19.11 9.45 8.96
CA GLN A 201 -18.81 10.77 8.41
C GLN A 201 -18.95 10.74 6.88
N ASN A 202 -19.89 11.55 6.36
CA ASN A 202 -20.08 11.72 4.91
C ASN A 202 -19.94 13.17 4.40
N ALA A 203 -19.71 14.15 5.29
CA ALA A 203 -19.55 15.56 4.92
C ALA A 203 -18.30 15.82 4.08
N VAL A 204 -17.20 15.10 4.36
CA VAL A 204 -15.97 15.14 3.59
C VAL A 204 -15.57 13.70 3.33
N ALA A 205 -15.85 13.21 2.13
CA ALA A 205 -15.58 11.83 1.78
C ALA A 205 -14.08 11.58 1.56
N THR A 206 -13.55 10.57 2.25
CA THR A 206 -12.18 10.07 2.01
C THR A 206 -12.08 9.55 0.58
N CYS A 207 -10.93 9.67 -0.05
CA CYS A 207 -10.65 9.04 -1.35
C CYS A 207 -9.54 8.00 -1.21
N VAL A 208 -9.61 6.91 -1.97
CA VAL A 208 -8.48 6.02 -2.22
C VAL A 208 -7.81 6.45 -3.52
N GLY A 209 -6.49 6.46 -3.56
CA GLY A 209 -5.77 6.92 -4.75
C GLY A 209 -4.31 6.47 -4.82
N PRO A 210 -3.67 6.71 -5.98
CA PRO A 210 -2.32 6.24 -6.23
C PRO A 210 -1.24 7.25 -5.80
N ILE A 211 -0.08 6.71 -5.41
CA ILE A 211 1.21 7.40 -5.36
C ILE A 211 2.20 6.63 -6.24
N SER A 212 2.99 7.35 -7.02
CA SER A 212 4.05 6.76 -7.85
C SER A 212 5.17 7.76 -8.08
N SER A 213 6.36 7.27 -8.43
CA SER A 213 7.47 8.12 -8.86
C SER A 213 7.20 8.82 -10.20
N GLU A 214 6.24 8.32 -10.99
CA GLU A 214 5.90 8.86 -12.30
C GLU A 214 4.38 8.96 -12.48
N VAL A 215 3.92 9.96 -13.24
CA VAL A 215 2.48 10.16 -13.56
C VAL A 215 1.89 8.95 -14.29
N ALA A 216 2.69 8.24 -15.07
CA ALA A 216 2.29 7.02 -15.76
C ALA A 216 1.74 5.95 -14.80
N GLY A 217 2.30 5.83 -13.60
CA GLY A 217 1.80 4.92 -12.56
C GLY A 217 0.42 5.33 -12.05
N LEU A 218 0.19 6.64 -11.88
CA LEU A 218 -1.11 7.17 -11.48
C LEU A 218 -2.18 6.90 -12.54
N VAL A 219 -1.84 7.09 -13.82
CA VAL A 219 -2.72 6.81 -14.95
C VAL A 219 -3.04 5.32 -15.06
N ALA A 220 -2.03 4.45 -14.89
CA ALA A 220 -2.22 3.00 -14.92
C ALA A 220 -3.19 2.54 -13.82
N PHE A 221 -3.05 3.07 -12.60
CA PHE A 221 -3.98 2.81 -11.50
C PHE A 221 -5.42 3.22 -11.86
N MET A 222 -5.62 4.43 -12.37
CA MET A 222 -6.96 4.91 -12.73
C MET A 222 -7.59 4.07 -13.85
N LYS A 223 -6.81 3.64 -14.84
CA LYS A 223 -7.27 2.74 -15.90
C LYS A 223 -7.70 1.37 -15.39
N CYS A 224 -7.03 0.83 -14.36
CA CYS A 224 -7.42 -0.44 -13.75
C CYS A 224 -8.75 -0.35 -12.99
N LEU A 225 -9.08 0.81 -12.41
CA LEU A 225 -10.24 0.95 -11.53
C LEU A 225 -11.48 1.52 -12.23
N CYS A 226 -11.30 2.44 -13.19
CA CYS A 226 -12.40 3.03 -13.93
C CYS A 226 -12.90 2.11 -15.06
N VAL A 227 -13.27 0.89 -14.69
CA VAL A 227 -13.86 -0.15 -15.54
C VAL A 227 -15.14 -0.68 -14.92
N PRO A 228 -16.07 -1.28 -15.70
CA PRO A 228 -17.37 -1.75 -15.18
C PRO A 228 -17.27 -2.73 -14.00
N LEU A 229 -16.19 -3.52 -13.92
CA LEU A 229 -15.97 -4.49 -12.85
C LEU A 229 -15.95 -3.84 -11.45
N GLN A 230 -15.40 -2.63 -11.30
CA GLN A 230 -15.38 -1.96 -9.99
C GLN A 230 -16.80 -1.69 -9.48
N HIS A 231 -17.71 -1.29 -10.38
CA HIS A 231 -19.11 -1.03 -10.02
C HIS A 231 -19.90 -2.31 -9.72
N GLN A 232 -19.49 -3.45 -10.29
CA GLN A 232 -20.08 -4.75 -9.93
C GLN A 232 -19.71 -5.17 -8.52
N LEU A 233 -18.48 -4.87 -8.08
CA LEU A 233 -18.00 -5.15 -6.72
C LEU A 233 -18.53 -4.12 -5.70
N ASP A 234 -18.69 -2.87 -6.13
CA ASP A 234 -19.19 -1.77 -5.31
C ASP A 234 -20.17 -0.90 -6.11
N PRO A 235 -21.48 -1.14 -6.01
CA PRO A 235 -22.49 -0.36 -6.74
C PRO A 235 -22.54 1.12 -6.36
N THR A 236 -21.85 1.54 -5.30
CA THR A 236 -21.82 2.95 -4.86
C THR A 236 -20.86 3.81 -5.68
N VAL A 237 -19.90 3.20 -6.39
CA VAL A 237 -18.95 3.97 -7.21
C VAL A 237 -19.55 4.40 -8.55
N SER A 238 -19.08 5.54 -9.04
CA SER A 238 -19.46 6.06 -10.35
C SER A 238 -19.03 5.12 -11.50
N LEU A 239 -19.95 4.90 -12.45
CA LEU A 239 -19.72 4.14 -13.68
C LEU A 239 -18.90 4.88 -14.76
N ALA A 240 -18.41 6.09 -14.48
CA ALA A 240 -17.68 6.89 -15.46
C ALA A 240 -16.34 6.21 -15.87
N PRO A 241 -16.19 5.76 -17.13
CA PRO A 241 -14.98 5.08 -17.58
C PRO A 241 -13.78 6.04 -17.61
N PHE A 242 -12.58 5.49 -17.75
CA PHE A 242 -11.38 6.29 -17.97
C PHE A 242 -11.42 6.94 -19.37
N SER A 243 -11.33 8.27 -19.46
CA SER A 243 -11.22 8.98 -20.74
C SER A 243 -9.79 8.98 -21.25
N HIS A 244 -9.61 8.70 -22.54
CA HIS A 244 -8.30 8.71 -23.21
C HIS A 244 -8.00 10.00 -23.98
N GLU A 245 -9.03 10.84 -24.19
CA GLU A 245 -8.92 12.21 -24.68
C GLU A 245 -8.31 13.12 -23.62
#